data_AF-A0A8C6PLE6-F1
#
_entry.id   AF-A0A8C6PLE6-F1
#
_cell.length_a   1.000
_cell.length_b   1.000
_cell.length_c   1.000
_cell.angle_alpha   90.00
_cell.angle_beta   90.00
_cell.angle_gamma   90.00
#
_symmetry.space_group_name_H-M   'P 1'
#
loop_
_entity.id
_entity.type
_entity.pdbx_description
1 polymer ?
#
loop_
_entity_poly.entity_id
_entity_poly.type
_entity_poly.pdbx_seq_one_letter_code
_entity_poly.pdbx_strand_id
1 'polypeptide(L)'
;MFVFLSSIFVCIQLACCCGSAACSCCCNCCPKIKQSTGTRVMYSIFFLLVTIICAVMMSPTVEQAMKDNIPFYSELCEKMNAGENCKTLVGYSAVYKMCFGMACFFLFLSIFTLRINNSTGCRAAIHNGFWLLKFFLLAGCCTGAFFLPQEETFLEVWRIIGAIGGFIFLIIQLMLLVEFAHRWNTNW
;
A
#
# COMPACT_ATOMS: atom_id res chain seq x y z
N MET A 1 -12.07 12.34 16.62
CA MET A 1 -11.59 11.59 17.80
C MET A 1 -10.88 10.27 17.46
N PHE A 2 -11.25 9.56 16.38
CA PHE A 2 -10.57 8.32 15.94
C PHE A 2 -9.18 8.52 15.31
N VAL A 3 -8.93 9.68 14.68
CA VAL A 3 -7.64 9.97 14.01
C VAL A 3 -6.53 10.29 15.03
N PHE A 4 -6.86 10.96 16.14
CA PHE A 4 -5.88 11.33 17.17
C PHE A 4 -5.42 10.16 18.04
N LEU A 5 -6.27 9.15 18.28
CA LEU A 5 -5.85 7.94 19.01
C LEU A 5 -4.89 7.06 18.18
N SER A 6 -5.01 7.07 16.85
CA SER A 6 -4.14 6.31 15.94
C SER A 6 -2.69 6.83 15.97
N SER A 7 -2.51 8.15 15.99
CA SER A 7 -1.20 8.81 15.99
C SER A 7 -0.40 8.57 17.28
N ILE A 8 -1.05 8.47 18.43
CA ILE A 8 -0.39 8.16 19.71
C ILE A 8 0.00 6.68 19.78
N PHE A 9 -0.78 5.79 19.15
CA PHE A 9 -0.53 4.34 19.15
C PHE A 9 0.67 3.94 18.27
N VAL A 10 0.89 4.64 17.16
CA VAL A 10 2.03 4.40 16.24
C VAL A 10 3.37 4.67 16.93
N CYS A 11 3.48 5.74 17.73
CA CYS A 11 4.71 6.08 18.45
C CYS A 11 5.08 5.07 19.55
N ILE A 12 4.10 4.43 20.20
CA ILE A 12 4.36 3.43 21.26
C ILE A 12 4.68 2.05 20.66
N GLN A 13 4.15 1.72 19.48
CA GLN A 13 4.50 0.48 18.78
C GLN A 13 5.85 0.53 18.05
N LEU A 14 6.35 1.73 17.69
CA LEU A 14 7.67 1.92 17.11
C LEU A 14 8.81 1.54 18.07
N ALA A 15 8.60 1.62 19.39
CA ALA A 15 9.56 1.12 20.39
C ALA A 15 9.57 -0.41 20.53
N CYS A 16 8.56 -1.11 19.99
CA CYS A 16 8.46 -2.57 19.95
C CYS A 16 8.60 -3.06 18.50
N CYS A 17 9.81 -2.96 17.95
CA CYS A 17 10.19 -3.29 16.56
C CYS A 17 9.76 -4.68 16.02
N CYS A 18 9.21 -5.58 16.85
CA CYS A 18 8.86 -6.97 16.48
C CYS A 18 7.35 -7.31 16.53
N GLY A 19 6.46 -6.33 16.74
CA GLY A 19 5.00 -6.54 16.71
C GLY A 19 4.36 -6.85 18.06
N SER A 20 3.03 -6.96 18.08
CA SER A 20 2.21 -7.02 19.30
C SER A 20 2.54 -8.20 20.22
N ALA A 21 3.10 -9.30 19.68
CA ALA A 21 3.59 -10.43 20.47
C ALA A 21 4.86 -10.11 21.27
N ALA A 22 5.76 -9.29 20.73
CA ALA A 22 6.96 -8.85 21.45
C ALA A 22 6.61 -7.78 22.51
N CYS A 23 5.63 -6.92 22.22
CA CYS A 23 5.21 -5.88 23.17
C CYS A 23 4.38 -6.42 24.35
N SER A 24 3.66 -7.53 24.19
CA SER A 24 2.98 -8.22 25.31
C SER A 24 3.96 -8.84 26.32
N CYS A 25 5.24 -9.01 25.96
CA CYS A 25 6.28 -9.49 26.87
C CYS A 25 6.94 -8.33 27.64
N CYS A 26 6.91 -7.10 27.11
CA CYS A 26 7.59 -5.94 27.70
C CYS A 26 6.65 -4.94 28.41
N CYS A 27 5.35 -4.91 28.12
CA CYS A 27 4.44 -3.89 28.67
C CYS A 27 3.09 -4.50 29.09
N ASN A 28 2.84 -4.61 30.39
CA ASN A 28 1.56 -5.01 30.97
C ASN A 28 0.48 -3.89 30.90
N CYS A 29 0.81 -2.73 30.33
CA CYS A 29 -0.06 -1.53 30.26
C CYS A 29 -0.80 -1.34 28.93
N CYS A 30 -0.61 -2.21 27.92
CA CYS A 30 -1.32 -2.06 26.65
C CYS A 30 -2.68 -2.79 26.68
N PRO A 31 -3.79 -2.15 26.25
CA PRO A 31 -5.07 -2.83 26.10
C PRO A 31 -4.93 -3.98 25.11
N LYS A 32 -5.42 -5.18 25.48
CA LYS A 32 -5.39 -6.38 24.64
C LYS A 32 -6.29 -6.21 23.41
N ILE A 33 -5.78 -5.55 22.37
CA ILE A 33 -6.41 -5.53 21.05
C ILE A 33 -6.35 -6.94 20.47
N LYS A 34 -7.46 -7.40 19.89
CA LYS A 34 -7.49 -8.66 19.15
C LYS A 34 -6.44 -8.61 18.03
N GLN A 35 -5.53 -9.57 18.01
CA GLN A 35 -4.43 -9.65 17.03
C GLN A 35 -4.91 -9.48 15.58
N SER A 36 -6.09 -10.03 15.23
CA SER A 36 -6.72 -9.89 13.91
C SER A 36 -7.10 -8.43 13.58
N THR A 37 -7.56 -7.65 14.56
CA THR A 37 -7.89 -6.23 14.35
C THR A 37 -6.61 -5.41 14.18
N GLY A 38 -5.60 -5.67 15.01
CA GLY A 38 -4.32 -4.97 14.92
C GLY A 38 -3.61 -5.18 13.59
N THR A 39 -3.63 -6.41 13.06
CA THR A 39 -2.96 -6.71 11.79
C THR A 39 -3.64 -6.03 10.60
N ARG A 40 -4.97 -5.99 10.58
CA ARG A 40 -5.75 -5.26 9.56
C ARG A 40 -5.41 -3.77 9.56
N VAL A 41 -5.39 -3.14 10.73
CA VAL A 41 -5.06 -1.71 10.88
C VAL A 41 -3.65 -1.42 10.34
N MET A 42 -2.66 -2.25 10.67
CA MET A 42 -1.29 -2.05 10.19
C MET A 42 -1.17 -2.16 8.66
N TYR A 43 -1.83 -3.15 8.03
CA TYR A 43 -1.85 -3.23 6.56
C TYR A 43 -2.59 -2.05 5.92
N SER A 44 -3.65 -1.54 6.55
CA SER A 44 -4.31 -0.30 6.12
C SER A 44 -3.37 0.90 6.20
N ILE A 45 -2.55 1.01 7.24
CA ILE A 45 -1.54 2.07 7.35
C ILE A 45 -0.51 1.97 6.22
N PHE A 46 0.00 0.77 5.92
CA PHE A 46 0.93 0.58 4.80
C PHE A 46 0.33 0.99 3.46
N PHE A 47 -0.92 0.58 3.22
CA PHE A 47 -1.66 0.99 2.03
C PHE A 47 -1.78 2.51 1.94
N LEU A 48 -2.25 3.15 3.02
CA LEU A 48 -2.42 4.61 3.08
C LEU A 48 -1.10 5.37 2.88
N LEU A 49 0.00 4.93 3.48
CA LEU A 49 1.30 5.57 3.32
C LEU A 49 1.72 5.62 1.85
N VAL A 50 1.59 4.50 1.13
CA VAL A 50 1.94 4.45 -0.28
C VAL A 50 0.93 5.24 -1.12
N THR A 51 -0.37 5.24 -0.79
CA THR A 51 -1.35 6.09 -1.48
C THR A 51 -1.00 7.58 -1.34
N ILE A 52 -0.57 8.02 -0.16
CA ILE A 52 -0.11 9.40 0.05
C ILE A 52 1.11 9.70 -0.83
N ILE A 53 2.08 8.78 -0.91
CA ILE A 53 3.26 8.93 -1.78
C ILE A 53 2.81 9.05 -3.25
N CYS A 54 1.91 8.18 -3.73
CA CYS A 54 1.37 8.28 -5.08
C CYS A 54 0.67 9.62 -5.34
N ALA A 55 -0.11 10.13 -4.38
CA ALA A 55 -0.77 11.43 -4.50
C ALA A 55 0.25 12.58 -4.57
N VAL A 56 1.34 12.51 -3.80
CA VAL A 56 2.44 13.48 -3.84
C VAL A 56 3.18 13.42 -5.18
N MET A 57 3.41 12.23 -5.74
CA MET A 57 4.07 12.06 -7.04
C MET A 57 3.25 12.62 -8.21
N MET A 58 1.93 12.68 -8.05
CA MET A 58 1.01 13.28 -9.02
C MET A 58 0.83 14.80 -8.83
N SER A 59 1.48 15.39 -7.82
CA SER A 59 1.43 16.82 -7.55
C SER A 59 2.34 17.59 -8.51
N PRO A 60 1.91 18.76 -9.04
CA PRO A 60 2.70 19.57 -9.95
C PRO A 60 4.04 20.05 -9.34
N THR A 61 4.14 20.13 -8.02
CA THR A 61 5.37 20.52 -7.32
C THR A 61 6.49 19.51 -7.50
N VAL A 62 6.17 18.22 -7.49
CA VAL A 62 7.16 17.14 -7.71
C VAL A 62 7.53 17.03 -9.18
N GLU A 63 6.58 17.28 -10.08
CA GLU A 63 6.83 17.31 -11.52
C GLU A 63 7.82 18.42 -11.92
N GLN A 64 7.68 19.61 -11.33
CA GLN A 64 8.62 20.73 -11.56
C GLN A 64 10.02 20.40 -11.03
N ALA A 65 10.11 19.85 -9.81
CA ALA A 65 11.38 19.43 -9.24
C ALA A 65 12.07 18.34 -10.07
N MET A 66 11.32 17.40 -10.65
CA MET A 66 11.87 16.38 -11.55
C MET A 66 12.38 16.98 -12.87
N LYS A 67 11.68 17.95 -13.45
CA LYS A 67 12.12 18.61 -14.68
C LYS A 67 13.47 19.33 -14.51
N ASP A 68 13.64 20.01 -13.37
CA ASP A 68 14.83 20.83 -13.13
C ASP A 68 16.03 20.03 -12.63
N ASN A 69 15.81 18.86 -12.01
CA ASN A 69 16.89 18.04 -11.44
C ASN A 69 17.24 16.78 -12.26
N ILE A 70 16.43 16.37 -13.24
CA ILE A 70 16.67 15.13 -14.02
C ILE A 70 17.08 15.48 -15.46
N PRO A 71 18.37 15.30 -15.84
CA PRO A 71 18.83 15.58 -17.20
C PRO A 71 18.28 14.63 -18.27
N PHE A 72 17.68 13.49 -17.87
CA PHE A 72 17.08 12.49 -18.76
C PHE A 72 15.59 12.75 -19.09
N TYR A 73 15.02 13.85 -18.59
CA TYR A 73 13.59 14.12 -18.71
C TYR A 73 13.09 14.24 -20.16
N SER A 74 13.90 14.82 -21.04
CA SER A 74 13.58 14.98 -22.47
C SER A 74 13.59 13.65 -23.24
N GLU A 75 14.49 12.73 -22.91
CA GLU A 75 14.56 11.41 -23.56
C GLU A 75 13.42 10.49 -23.09
N LEU A 76 13.04 10.58 -21.82
CA LEU A 76 11.87 9.86 -21.28
C LEU A 76 10.57 10.31 -21.97
N CYS A 77 10.50 11.61 -22.27
CA CYS A 77 9.40 12.26 -22.97
C CYS A 77 9.22 11.76 -24.41
N GLU A 78 10.36 11.62 -25.10
CA GLU A 78 10.44 11.19 -26.49
C GLU A 78 10.11 9.70 -26.61
N LYS A 79 10.59 8.88 -25.67
CA LYS A 79 10.24 7.44 -25.60
C LYS A 79 8.75 7.17 -25.40
N MET A 80 8.04 8.06 -24.70
CA MET A 80 6.61 7.93 -24.44
C MET A 80 5.70 8.61 -25.48
N ASN A 81 6.25 9.16 -26.56
CA ASN A 81 5.49 9.89 -27.60
C ASN A 81 4.50 10.93 -27.03
N ALA A 82 4.84 11.56 -25.89
CA ALA A 82 3.87 12.24 -25.04
C ALA A 82 3.53 13.69 -25.45
N GLY A 83 4.27 14.27 -26.41
CA GLY A 83 4.10 15.66 -26.86
C GLY A 83 4.16 16.66 -25.69
N GLU A 84 3.30 17.69 -25.70
CA GLU A 84 3.25 18.72 -24.64
C GLU A 84 2.81 18.20 -23.26
N ASN A 85 2.14 17.04 -23.19
CA ASN A 85 1.58 16.47 -21.94
C ASN A 85 2.53 15.49 -21.22
N CYS A 86 3.79 15.51 -21.62
CA CYS A 86 4.84 14.68 -21.08
C CYS A 86 4.96 14.71 -19.56
N LYS A 87 4.76 15.87 -18.93
CA LYS A 87 4.93 16.01 -17.47
C LYS A 87 3.98 15.14 -16.68
N THR A 88 2.71 15.18 -17.07
CA THR A 88 1.65 14.39 -16.44
C THR A 88 1.85 12.90 -16.71
N LEU A 89 2.32 12.52 -17.91
CA LEU A 89 2.59 11.12 -18.26
C LEU A 89 3.69 10.48 -17.40
N VAL A 90 4.76 11.23 -17.10
CA VAL A 90 5.84 10.78 -16.20
C VAL A 90 5.29 10.51 -14.80
N GLY A 91 4.45 11.43 -14.28
CA GLY A 91 3.78 11.26 -12.98
C GLY A 91 2.89 10.01 -12.96
N TYR A 92 2.08 9.80 -14.00
CA TYR A 92 1.25 8.60 -14.13
C TYR A 92 2.08 7.32 -14.17
N SER A 93 3.13 7.25 -14.99
CA SER A 93 4.00 6.06 -15.06
C SER A 93 4.56 5.69 -13.69
N ALA A 94 5.04 6.70 -12.95
CA ALA A 94 5.62 6.50 -11.64
C ALA A 94 4.58 5.99 -10.61
N VAL A 95 3.34 6.49 -10.67
CA VAL A 95 2.22 5.97 -9.87
C VAL A 95 1.89 4.53 -10.23
N TYR A 96 1.82 4.18 -11.52
CA TYR A 96 1.55 2.80 -11.95
C TYR A 96 2.62 1.81 -11.45
N LYS A 97 3.90 2.19 -11.47
CA LYS A 97 5.01 1.39 -10.92
C LYS A 97 4.92 1.23 -9.41
N MET A 98 4.62 2.30 -8.68
CA MET A 98 4.40 2.24 -7.22
C MET A 98 3.24 1.29 -6.88
N CYS A 99 2.13 1.41 -7.61
CA CYS A 99 0.96 0.54 -7.47
C CYS A 99 1.27 -0.92 -7.83
N PHE A 100 2.11 -1.17 -8.84
CA PHE A 100 2.59 -2.50 -9.18
C PHE A 100 3.43 -3.12 -8.05
N GLY A 101 4.41 -2.38 -7.52
CA GLY A 101 5.23 -2.85 -6.39
C GLY A 101 4.38 -3.19 -5.17
N MET A 102 3.39 -2.34 -4.85
CA MET A 102 2.40 -2.63 -3.81
C MET A 102 1.59 -3.90 -4.11
N ALA A 103 1.06 -4.04 -5.32
CA ALA A 103 0.29 -5.21 -5.72
C ALA A 103 1.11 -6.49 -5.60
N CYS A 104 2.37 -6.49 -6.06
CA CYS A 104 3.29 -7.61 -5.91
C CYS A 104 3.51 -8.00 -4.45
N PHE A 105 3.69 -7.01 -3.56
CA PHE A 105 3.84 -7.27 -2.13
C PHE A 105 2.61 -7.95 -1.51
N PHE A 106 1.41 -7.42 -1.79
CA PHE A 106 0.17 -8.02 -1.26
C PHE A 106 -0.16 -9.37 -1.90
N LEU A 107 0.13 -9.56 -3.20
CA LEU A 107 0.00 -10.85 -3.86
C LEU A 107 0.97 -11.88 -3.30
N PHE A 108 2.22 -11.49 -3.05
CA PHE A 108 3.20 -12.35 -2.41
C PHE A 108 2.74 -12.78 -1.01
N LEU A 109 2.25 -11.84 -0.20
CA LEU A 109 1.69 -12.17 1.12
C LEU A 109 0.43 -13.03 1.03
N SER A 110 -0.42 -12.80 0.03
CA SER A 110 -1.61 -13.62 -0.23
C SER A 110 -1.20 -15.07 -0.53
N ILE A 111 -0.27 -15.27 -1.49
CA ILE A 111 0.27 -16.60 -1.83
C ILE A 111 0.94 -17.24 -0.61
N PHE A 112 1.74 -16.47 0.12
CA PHE A 112 2.41 -16.93 1.34
C PHE A 112 1.44 -17.33 2.45
N THR A 113 0.19 -16.85 2.43
CA THR A 113 -0.85 -17.21 3.41
C THR A 113 -1.85 -18.24 2.91
N LEU A 114 -1.77 -18.68 1.65
CA LEU A 114 -2.60 -19.76 1.12
C LEU A 114 -2.39 -21.06 1.92
N ARG A 115 -3.51 -21.73 2.23
CA ARG A 115 -3.60 -23.00 2.97
C ARG A 115 -3.13 -22.92 4.44
N ILE A 116 -3.13 -21.74 5.06
CA ILE A 116 -2.99 -21.64 6.52
C ILE A 116 -4.37 -21.88 7.15
N ASN A 117 -4.59 -23.10 7.65
CA ASN A 117 -5.84 -23.47 8.32
C ASN A 117 -5.80 -23.25 9.84
N ASN A 118 -4.62 -22.97 10.41
CA ASN A 118 -4.42 -22.86 11.85
C ASN A 118 -3.67 -21.57 12.23
N SER A 119 -4.19 -20.84 13.21
CA SER A 119 -3.73 -19.50 13.61
C SER A 119 -2.42 -19.50 14.42
N THR A 120 -1.91 -20.68 14.77
CA THR A 120 -0.76 -20.91 15.66
C THR A 120 0.52 -21.32 14.94
N GLY A 121 0.46 -21.56 13.62
CA GLY A 121 1.64 -21.96 12.85
C GLY A 121 2.66 -20.83 12.67
N CYS A 122 3.93 -21.18 12.42
CA CYS A 122 5.02 -20.23 12.17
C CYS A 122 4.68 -19.19 11.07
N ARG A 123 4.00 -19.62 9.99
CA ARG A 123 3.55 -18.72 8.91
C ARG A 123 2.50 -17.71 9.36
N ALA A 124 1.62 -18.07 10.30
CA ALA A 124 0.64 -17.16 10.88
C ALA A 124 1.30 -16.13 11.82
N ALA A 125 2.37 -16.51 12.52
CA ALA A 125 3.18 -15.59 13.30
C ALA A 125 3.89 -14.56 12.41
N ILE A 126 4.43 -14.97 11.26
CA ILE A 126 5.00 -14.05 10.26
C ILE A 126 3.93 -13.10 9.72
N HIS A 127 2.75 -13.61 9.35
CA HIS A 127 1.66 -12.76 8.84
C HIS A 127 1.18 -11.73 9.88
N ASN A 128 1.17 -12.10 11.16
CA ASN A 128 0.66 -11.24 12.22
C ASN A 128 1.74 -10.41 12.95
N GLY A 129 3.02 -10.66 12.67
CA GLY A 129 4.19 -10.00 13.29
C GLY A 129 5.16 -9.39 12.28
N PHE A 130 6.39 -9.09 12.72
CA PHE A 130 7.51 -8.60 11.89
C PHE A 130 7.16 -7.43 10.95
N TRP A 131 6.58 -6.36 11.50
CA TRP A 131 6.10 -5.20 10.72
C TRP A 131 7.21 -4.44 10.02
N LEU A 132 8.37 -4.23 10.66
CA LEU A 132 9.48 -3.49 10.04
C LEU A 132 10.06 -4.22 8.84
N LEU A 133 10.26 -5.54 8.95
CA LEU A 133 10.75 -6.34 7.82
C LEU A 133 9.79 -6.28 6.63
N LYS A 134 8.48 -6.32 6.88
CA LYS A 134 7.46 -6.13 5.84
C LYS A 134 7.49 -4.74 5.23
N PHE A 135 7.74 -3.71 6.02
CA PHE A 135 7.88 -2.36 5.51
C PHE A 135 9.08 -2.23 4.58
N PHE A 136 10.24 -2.79 4.96
CA PHE A 136 11.40 -2.83 4.06
C PHE A 136 11.15 -3.65 2.81
N LEU A 137 10.44 -4.78 2.92
CA LEU A 137 10.04 -5.57 1.76
C LEU A 137 9.11 -4.79 0.82
N LEU A 138 8.11 -4.09 1.36
CA LEU A 138 7.20 -3.23 0.60
C LEU A 138 7.97 -2.11 -0.11
N ALA A 139 8.84 -1.41 0.62
CA ALA A 139 9.70 -0.37 0.04
C ALA A 139 10.59 -0.94 -1.07
N GLY A 140 11.20 -2.10 -0.85
CA GLY A 140 12.00 -2.82 -1.84
C GLY A 140 11.21 -3.20 -3.08
N CYS A 141 9.97 -3.69 -2.95
CA CYS A 141 9.09 -3.96 -4.10
C CYS A 141 8.73 -2.68 -4.87
N CYS A 142 8.41 -1.59 -4.17
CA CYS A 142 8.11 -0.30 -4.78
C CYS A 142 9.31 0.29 -5.51
N THR A 143 10.50 0.32 -4.90
CA THR A 143 11.73 0.78 -5.56
C THR A 143 12.15 -0.18 -6.69
N GLY A 144 11.97 -1.49 -6.49
CA GLY A 144 12.23 -2.54 -7.48
C GLY A 144 11.42 -2.35 -8.76
N ALA A 145 10.16 -1.91 -8.65
CA ALA A 145 9.29 -1.65 -9.80
C ALA A 145 9.82 -0.56 -10.75
N PHE A 146 10.68 0.35 -10.25
CA PHE A 146 11.30 1.37 -11.11
C PHE A 146 12.33 0.80 -12.08
N PHE A 147 12.93 -0.35 -11.77
CA PHE A 147 13.95 -0.97 -12.62
C PHE A 147 13.39 -1.70 -13.84
N LEU A 148 12.07 -1.75 -14.06
CA LEU A 148 11.50 -2.34 -15.28
C LEU A 148 11.81 -1.47 -16.52
N PRO A 149 12.55 -1.98 -17.53
CA PRO A 149 12.99 -1.19 -18.69
C PRO A 149 11.98 -1.15 -19.86
N GLN A 150 10.83 -1.85 -19.76
CA GLN A 150 9.77 -1.89 -20.80
C GLN A 150 8.54 -1.09 -20.37
N GLU A 151 8.68 0.23 -20.25
CA GLU A 151 7.66 1.16 -19.74
C GLU A 151 6.34 1.10 -20.53
N GLU A 152 6.40 1.28 -21.85
CA GLU A 152 5.23 1.40 -22.74
C GLU A 152 4.26 0.22 -22.62
N THR A 153 4.77 -0.99 -22.86
CA THR A 153 3.98 -2.22 -22.86
C THR A 153 3.50 -2.58 -21.47
N PHE A 154 4.33 -2.33 -20.46
CA PHE A 154 3.97 -2.55 -19.07
C PHE A 154 2.81 -1.65 -18.64
N LEU A 155 2.88 -0.35 -18.95
CA LEU A 155 1.83 0.61 -18.59
C LEU A 155 0.51 0.29 -19.28
N GLU A 156 0.53 -0.08 -20.56
CA GLU A 156 -0.68 -0.45 -21.29
C GLU A 156 -1.38 -1.66 -20.66
N VAL A 157 -0.64 -2.73 -20.42
CA VAL A 157 -1.17 -3.97 -19.83
C VAL A 157 -1.66 -3.70 -18.40
N TRP A 158 -0.86 -3.00 -17.60
CA TRP A 158 -1.18 -2.73 -16.21
C TRP A 158 -2.37 -1.79 -16.06
N ARG A 159 -2.60 -0.87 -17.00
CA ARG A 159 -3.82 -0.05 -17.06
C ARG A 159 -5.08 -0.91 -17.21
N ILE A 160 -5.06 -1.92 -18.08
CA ILE A 160 -6.21 -2.82 -18.29
C ILE A 160 -6.45 -3.65 -17.02
N ILE A 161 -5.40 -4.24 -16.46
CA ILE A 161 -5.48 -5.00 -15.21
C ILE A 161 -6.02 -4.13 -14.07
N GLY A 162 -5.52 -2.90 -13.95
CA GLY A 162 -5.97 -1.91 -12.99
C GLY A 162 -7.44 -1.54 -13.17
N ALA A 163 -7.91 -1.38 -14.41
CA ALA A 163 -9.32 -1.08 -14.69
C ALA A 163 -10.24 -2.24 -14.27
N ILE A 164 -9.88 -3.48 -14.58
CA ILE A 164 -10.64 -4.68 -14.18
C ILE A 164 -10.64 -4.80 -12.64
N GLY A 165 -9.49 -4.65 -12.00
CA GLY A 165 -9.35 -4.68 -10.55
C GLY A 165 -10.17 -3.57 -9.86
N GLY A 166 -10.16 -2.36 -10.41
CA GLY A 166 -10.94 -1.23 -9.95
C GLY A 166 -12.45 -1.49 -10.03
N PHE A 167 -12.91 -2.08 -11.14
CA PHE A 167 -14.32 -2.47 -11.28
C PHE A 167 -14.76 -3.48 -10.21
N ILE A 168 -13.96 -4.52 -9.96
CA ILE A 168 -14.23 -5.50 -8.90
C ILE A 168 -14.23 -4.82 -7.52
N PHE A 169 -13.27 -3.93 -7.28
CA PHE A 169 -13.16 -3.20 -6.01
C PHE A 169 -14.38 -2.32 -5.75
N LEU A 170 -14.93 -1.64 -6.77
CA LEU A 170 -16.15 -0.85 -6.66
C LEU A 170 -17.36 -1.72 -6.27
N ILE A 171 -17.50 -2.92 -6.84
CA ILE A 171 -18.57 -3.86 -6.46
C ILE A 171 -18.45 -4.25 -4.99
N ILE A 172 -17.24 -4.57 -4.52
CA ILE A 172 -16.99 -4.92 -3.11
C ILE A 172 -17.31 -3.74 -2.19
N GLN A 173 -16.86 -2.53 -2.54
CA GLN A 173 -17.17 -1.32 -1.78
C GLN A 173 -18.68 -1.06 -1.70
N LEU A 174 -19.42 -1.28 -2.78
CA LEU A 174 -20.87 -1.16 -2.81
C LEU A 174 -21.54 -2.16 -1.86
N MET A 175 -21.13 -3.44 -1.89
CA MET A 175 -21.67 -4.44 -0.96
C MET A 175 -21.41 -4.07 0.50
N LEU A 176 -20.19 -3.61 0.81
CA LEU A 176 -19.83 -3.17 2.17
C LEU A 176 -20.67 -1.97 2.63
N LEU A 177 -20.95 -1.00 1.75
CA LEU A 177 -21.80 0.14 2.06
C LEU A 177 -23.26 -0.27 2.33
N VAL A 178 -23.79 -1.22 1.56
CA VAL A 178 -25.15 -1.75 1.77
C VAL A 178 -25.25 -2.48 3.11
N GLU A 179 -24.28 -3.35 3.43
CA GLU A 179 -24.25 -4.01 4.75
C GLU A 179 -24.11 -3.02 5.90
N PHE A 180 -23.28 -1.98 5.73
CA PHE A 180 -23.14 -0.90 6.71
C PHE A 180 -24.48 -0.17 6.91
N ALA A 181 -25.19 0.15 5.84
CA ALA A 181 -26.49 0.81 5.92
C ALA A 181 -27.55 -0.05 6.63
N HIS A 182 -27.64 -1.35 6.33
CA HIS A 182 -28.55 -2.26 7.04
C HIS A 182 -28.22 -2.38 8.52
N ARG A 183 -26.94 -2.54 8.87
CA ARG A 183 -26.50 -2.58 10.28
C ARG A 183 -26.76 -1.26 10.99
N TRP A 184 -26.59 -0.12 10.33
CA TRP A 184 -26.91 1.18 10.90
C TRP A 184 -28.41 1.29 11.19
N ASN A 185 -29.26 0.93 10.23
CA ASN A 185 -30.71 0.98 10.36
C ASN A 185 -31.29 0.03 11.40
N THR A 186 -30.59 -1.07 11.73
CA THR A 186 -31.04 -2.03 12.75
C THR A 186 -30.55 -1.71 14.15
N ASN A 187 -29.50 -0.88 14.27
CA ASN A 187 -28.96 -0.44 15.56
C ASN A 187 -29.51 0.93 16.00
N TRP A 188 -30.22 1.64 15.11
CA TRP A 188 -30.93 2.88 15.39
C TRP A 188 -32.40 2.57 15.69
#